data_AF-A0A2V2U9S8-F1
#
_entry.id   AF-A0A2V2U9S8-F1
#
_cell.length_a   1.000
_cell.length_b   1.000
_cell.length_c   1.000
_cell.angle_alpha   90.00
_cell.angle_beta   90.00
_cell.angle_gamma   90.00
#
_symmetry.space_group_name_H-M   'P 1'
#
loop_
_entity.id
_entity.type
_entity.pdbx_description
1 polymer ?
#
loop_
_entity_poly.entity_id
_entity_poly.type
_entity_poly.pdbx_seq_one_letter_code
_entity_poly.pdbx_strand_id
1 'polypeptide(L)'
;MMDILLAALILATSGAFLQIGGTSWDVTYHLLQRPESFFTPSHAVLYAGVGMLTIAAGIGGILLLRNKELRTKSFASAFKLLIIGSGIALVAGPADFWWHQIFGVDGLLSPTHLTLATGMLINSVAVVFGLARINVHFLSKSKKLMIKGALIPAFAAMWLTLIWYVHMFALPLSNGQHFNFNLDPITATIIAIVALPLICSVVFLTASKTIGGVGGDGGKFGAASAVAILLIGMNVFASIVPSYRAVSFLPWYALIVYPTVIIADLILNTSLPKKSSEQSKMIIAGAVIGSAFYMIDFPWINLTFTHLLLPTHTFITDHIANTIPYFLITLPITSVMTIIPGAIIGALSSSIFFLYKRKRVQRQNETMPSQL
;
A
#
# COMPACT_ATOMS: atom_id res chain seq x y z
N MET A 1 0.95 5.29 30.23
CA MET A 1 1.81 4.48 29.32
C MET A 1 1.08 4.02 28.06
N MET A 2 -0.09 3.37 28.15
CA MET A 2 -0.84 2.94 26.94
C MET A 2 -1.26 4.09 26.04
N ASP A 3 -1.69 5.23 26.59
CA ASP A 3 -2.00 6.41 25.78
C ASP A 3 -0.78 6.96 25.02
N ILE A 4 0.42 6.86 25.60
CA ILE A 4 1.66 7.31 24.95
C ILE A 4 2.00 6.38 23.78
N LEU A 5 1.86 5.06 23.95
CA LEU A 5 2.05 4.11 22.85
C LEU A 5 1.01 4.29 21.75
N LEU A 6 -0.24 4.59 22.09
CA LEU A 6 -1.27 4.91 21.11
C LEU A 6 -0.92 6.20 20.36
N ALA A 7 -0.49 7.25 21.06
CA ALA A 7 -0.04 8.49 20.43
C ALA A 7 1.17 8.25 19.50
N ALA A 8 2.12 7.41 19.91
CA ALA A 8 3.25 7.01 19.06
C ALA A 8 2.79 6.25 17.80
N LEU A 9 1.79 5.37 17.89
CA LEU A 9 1.25 4.68 16.71
C LEU A 9 0.47 5.61 15.78
N ILE A 10 -0.22 6.62 16.33
CA ILE A 10 -0.89 7.66 15.53
C ILE A 10 0.18 8.51 14.80
N LEU A 11 1.24 8.92 15.50
CA LEU A 11 2.38 9.61 14.87
C LEU A 11 3.03 8.75 13.78
N ALA A 12 3.25 7.46 14.05
CA ALA A 12 3.80 6.52 13.08
C ALA A 12 2.86 6.34 11.87
N THR A 13 1.55 6.46 12.05
CA THR A 13 0.57 6.43 10.96
C THR A 13 0.73 7.62 10.04
N SER A 14 0.82 8.83 10.59
CA SER A 14 1.13 10.03 9.81
C SER A 14 2.48 9.89 9.12
N GLY A 15 3.48 9.38 9.83
CA GLY A 15 4.82 9.14 9.29
C GLY A 15 4.83 8.18 8.10
N ALA A 16 4.17 7.01 8.22
CA ALA A 16 4.06 6.02 7.14
C ALA A 16 3.34 6.58 5.92
N PHE A 17 2.29 7.38 6.11
CA PHE A 17 1.52 7.98 5.02
C PHE A 17 2.31 9.07 4.29
N LEU A 18 3.00 9.96 5.03
CA LEU A 18 3.87 10.99 4.45
C LEU A 18 5.08 10.39 3.74
N GLN A 19 5.73 9.39 4.34
CA GLN A 19 6.86 8.66 3.77
C GLN A 19 6.54 8.15 2.36
N ILE A 20 5.47 7.37 2.21
CA ILE A 20 5.13 6.79 0.90
C ILE A 20 4.58 7.83 -0.08
N GLY A 21 3.82 8.82 0.41
CA GLY A 21 3.33 9.93 -0.41
C GLY A 21 4.48 10.78 -0.96
N GLY A 22 5.46 11.11 -0.12
CA GLY A 22 6.67 11.82 -0.48
C GLY A 22 7.52 11.03 -1.48
N THR A 23 7.73 9.73 -1.24
CA THR A 23 8.45 8.84 -2.18
C THR A 23 7.78 8.81 -3.56
N SER A 24 6.46 8.61 -3.60
CA SER A 24 5.69 8.58 -4.85
C SER A 24 5.77 9.92 -5.60
N TRP A 25 5.72 11.04 -4.85
CA TRP A 25 5.87 12.38 -5.42
C TRP A 25 7.29 12.60 -5.93
N ASP A 26 8.29 12.08 -5.24
CA ASP A 26 9.70 12.22 -5.63
C ASP A 26 10.00 11.51 -6.95
N VAL A 27 9.54 10.26 -7.10
CA VAL A 27 9.62 9.52 -8.38
C VAL A 27 8.96 10.32 -9.51
N THR A 28 7.81 10.94 -9.23
CA THR A 28 7.11 11.80 -10.19
C THR A 28 7.96 13.02 -10.55
N TYR A 29 8.60 13.65 -9.57
CA TYR A 29 9.43 14.85 -9.73
C TYR A 29 10.63 14.57 -10.62
N HIS A 30 11.33 13.46 -10.36
CA HIS A 30 12.43 12.95 -11.18
C HIS A 30 12.01 12.70 -12.63
N LEU A 31 10.87 12.02 -12.84
CA LEU A 31 10.34 11.73 -14.18
C LEU A 31 9.82 12.96 -14.92
N LEU A 32 9.55 14.05 -14.20
CA LEU A 32 9.22 15.34 -14.79
C LEU A 32 10.48 16.20 -15.04
N GLN A 33 11.69 15.68 -14.78
CA GLN A 33 12.97 16.36 -14.93
C GLN A 33 12.96 17.75 -14.27
N ARG A 34 12.34 17.83 -13.10
CA ARG A 34 12.28 19.07 -12.33
C ARG A 34 13.64 19.34 -11.67
N PRO A 35 13.93 20.59 -11.25
CA PRO A 35 15.22 20.90 -10.64
C PRO A 35 15.49 20.07 -9.40
N GLU A 36 16.55 19.26 -9.44
CA GLU A 36 16.92 18.37 -8.35
C GLU A 36 17.73 19.08 -7.27
N SER A 37 17.41 18.80 -6.01
CA SER A 37 18.21 19.17 -4.86
C SER A 37 17.93 18.21 -3.71
N PHE A 38 18.82 18.15 -2.72
CA PHE A 38 18.58 17.34 -1.52
C PHE A 38 17.33 17.76 -0.72
N PHE A 39 16.82 18.98 -0.94
CA PHE A 39 15.70 19.55 -0.18
C PHE A 39 14.50 19.91 -1.07
N THR A 40 14.19 19.10 -2.09
CA THR A 40 12.94 19.30 -2.83
C THR A 40 11.72 19.14 -1.91
N PRO A 41 10.55 19.70 -2.27
CA PRO A 41 9.33 19.50 -1.50
C PRO A 41 8.94 18.02 -1.29
N SER A 42 9.19 17.15 -2.28
CA SER A 42 8.97 15.69 -2.18
C SER A 42 9.88 15.05 -1.13
N HIS A 43 11.18 15.37 -1.17
CA HIS A 43 12.15 14.95 -0.14
C HIS A 43 11.76 15.44 1.25
N ALA A 44 11.33 16.70 1.40
CA ALA A 44 10.91 17.22 2.69
C ALA A 44 9.73 16.43 3.28
N VAL A 45 8.75 16.05 2.46
CA VAL A 45 7.61 15.21 2.88
C VAL A 45 8.07 13.79 3.24
N LEU A 46 8.94 13.19 2.43
CA LEU A 46 9.54 11.88 2.71
C LEU A 46 10.31 11.90 4.05
N TYR A 47 11.21 12.85 4.24
CA TYR A 47 12.04 12.99 5.43
C TYR A 47 11.20 13.27 6.68
N ALA A 48 10.15 14.10 6.57
CA ALA A 48 9.19 14.28 7.65
C ALA A 48 8.52 12.96 8.04
N GLY A 49 8.12 12.15 7.05
CA GLY A 49 7.56 10.82 7.26
C GLY A 49 8.50 9.87 8.01
N VAL A 50 9.74 9.75 7.53
CA VAL A 50 10.79 8.92 8.15
C VAL A 50 11.15 9.42 9.55
N GLY A 51 11.20 10.74 9.76
CA GLY A 51 11.44 11.36 11.05
C GLY A 51 10.35 11.03 12.07
N MET A 52 9.07 11.15 11.70
CA MET A 52 7.93 10.79 12.56
C MET A 52 7.95 9.31 12.96
N LEU A 53 8.27 8.42 12.01
CA LEU A 53 8.42 6.98 12.27
C LEU A 53 9.57 6.70 13.24
N THR A 54 10.71 7.35 13.04
CA THR A 54 11.89 7.23 13.91
C THR A 54 11.59 7.69 15.34
N ILE A 55 10.90 8.82 15.50
CA ILE A 55 10.46 9.32 16.80
C ILE A 55 9.50 8.32 17.47
N ALA A 56 8.52 7.81 16.75
CA ALA A 56 7.59 6.81 17.26
C ALA A 56 8.28 5.50 17.66
N ALA A 57 9.27 5.05 16.87
CA ALA A 57 10.12 3.90 17.17
C ALA A 57 10.94 4.13 18.45
N GLY A 58 11.54 5.32 18.62
CA GLY A 58 12.28 5.71 19.80
C GLY A 58 11.40 5.71 21.07
N ILE A 59 10.22 6.33 21.00
CA ILE A 59 9.24 6.33 22.10
C ILE A 59 8.85 4.91 22.48
N GLY A 60 8.47 4.09 21.48
CA GLY A 60 8.10 2.69 21.69
C GLY A 60 9.23 1.86 22.29
N GLY A 61 10.44 2.01 21.76
CA GLY A 61 11.65 1.35 22.23
C GLY A 61 12.00 1.70 23.67
N ILE A 62 12.01 2.98 24.02
CA ILE A 62 12.27 3.44 25.40
C ILE A 62 11.23 2.87 26.37
N LEU A 63 9.95 2.88 26.01
CA LEU A 63 8.89 2.35 26.87
C LEU A 63 8.97 0.83 27.03
N LEU A 64 9.28 0.08 25.97
CA LEU A 64 9.54 -1.35 26.05
C LEU A 64 10.79 -1.66 26.89
N LEU A 65 11.84 -0.83 26.80
CA LEU A 65 13.05 -0.99 27.62
C LEU A 65 12.76 -0.76 29.10
N ARG A 66 12.07 0.34 29.43
CA ARG A 66 11.76 0.72 30.82
C ARG A 66 10.70 -0.14 31.49
N ASN A 67 9.79 -0.76 30.73
CA ASN A 67 8.74 -1.59 31.29
C ASN A 67 8.71 -2.99 30.64
N LYS A 68 9.22 -3.98 31.40
CA LYS A 68 9.30 -5.38 30.96
C LYS A 68 7.93 -6.02 30.73
N GLU A 69 6.88 -5.59 31.44
CA GLU A 69 5.52 -6.13 31.25
C GLU A 69 4.97 -5.78 29.86
N LEU A 70 5.36 -4.64 29.29
CA LEU A 70 4.93 -4.27 27.95
C LEU A 70 5.49 -5.22 26.89
N ARG A 71 6.67 -5.82 27.14
CA ARG A 71 7.34 -6.73 26.19
C ARG A 71 6.58 -8.04 25.96
N THR A 72 5.68 -8.42 26.88
CA THR A 72 4.88 -9.65 26.78
C THR A 72 3.55 -9.41 26.05
N LYS A 73 3.15 -8.14 25.85
CA LYS A 73 1.89 -7.80 25.17
C LYS A 73 2.03 -7.97 23.65
N SER A 74 0.93 -8.32 23.00
CA SER A 74 0.92 -8.64 21.57
C SER A 74 1.29 -7.46 20.64
N PHE A 75 1.14 -6.21 21.09
CA PHE A 75 1.56 -5.04 20.32
C PHE A 75 3.08 -4.78 20.40
N ALA A 76 3.82 -5.41 21.31
CA ALA A 76 5.26 -5.18 21.46
C ALA A 76 6.06 -5.55 20.20
N SER A 77 5.65 -6.63 19.52
CA SER A 77 6.21 -7.03 18.23
C SER A 77 6.05 -5.95 17.16
N ALA A 78 4.96 -5.17 17.19
CA ALA A 78 4.78 -4.06 16.26
C ALA A 78 5.86 -2.99 16.47
N PHE A 79 6.14 -2.60 17.71
CA PHE A 79 7.20 -1.62 18.00
C PHE A 79 8.60 -2.16 17.67
N LYS A 80 8.86 -3.46 17.85
CA LYS A 80 10.13 -4.07 17.41
C LYS A 80 10.29 -3.97 15.90
N LEU A 81 9.25 -4.28 15.13
CA LEU A 81 9.25 -4.11 13.68
C LEU A 81 9.44 -2.64 13.28
N LEU A 82 8.76 -1.71 13.97
CA LEU A 82 8.90 -0.27 13.73
C LEU A 82 10.36 0.20 13.94
N ILE A 83 11.04 -0.28 14.98
CA ILE A 83 12.47 0.02 15.21
C ILE A 83 13.34 -0.52 14.08
N ILE A 84 13.12 -1.77 13.64
CA ILE A 84 13.87 -2.39 12.54
C ILE A 84 13.64 -1.61 11.24
N GLY A 85 12.39 -1.37 10.88
CA GLY A 85 12.03 -0.67 9.65
C GLY A 85 12.55 0.77 9.62
N SER A 86 12.44 1.52 10.72
CA SER A 86 13.02 2.86 10.83
C SER A 86 14.54 2.84 10.75
N GLY A 87 15.21 1.87 11.38
CA GLY A 87 16.67 1.71 11.28
C GLY A 87 17.13 1.48 9.84
N ILE A 88 16.46 0.59 9.12
CA ILE A 88 16.73 0.32 7.70
C ILE A 88 16.52 1.58 6.85
N ALA A 89 15.37 2.26 7.01
CA ALA A 89 15.05 3.46 6.24
C ALA A 89 16.04 4.62 6.48
N LEU A 90 16.50 4.80 7.73
CA LEU A 90 17.49 5.83 8.06
C LEU A 90 18.86 5.56 7.44
N VAL A 91 19.27 4.29 7.34
CA VAL A 91 20.54 3.91 6.70
C VAL A 91 20.46 4.02 5.19
N ALA A 92 19.28 3.79 4.60
CA ALA A 92 19.11 3.79 3.16
C ALA A 92 19.45 5.14 2.51
N GLY A 93 19.05 6.28 3.09
CA GLY A 93 19.31 7.61 2.52
C GLY A 93 20.81 7.94 2.37
N PRO A 94 21.63 7.84 3.44
CA PRO A 94 23.08 8.01 3.33
C PRO A 94 23.74 6.99 2.40
N ALA A 95 23.26 5.73 2.40
CA ALA A 95 23.77 4.71 1.50
C ALA A 95 23.47 5.03 0.03
N ASP A 96 22.29 5.56 -0.26
CA ASP A 96 21.85 6.01 -1.58
C ASP A 96 22.70 7.16 -2.11
N PHE A 97 22.91 8.19 -1.28
CA PHE A 97 23.83 9.28 -1.60
C PHE A 97 25.24 8.77 -1.93
N TRP A 98 25.78 7.87 -1.09
CA TRP A 98 27.10 7.32 -1.32
C TRP A 98 27.17 6.46 -2.59
N TRP A 99 26.12 5.68 -2.86
CA TRP A 99 26.00 4.89 -4.08
C TRP A 99 26.05 5.79 -5.32
N HIS A 100 25.29 6.88 -5.34
CA HIS A 100 25.31 7.84 -6.44
C HIS A 100 26.67 8.51 -6.66
N GLN A 101 27.45 8.75 -5.60
CA GLN A 101 28.80 9.30 -5.73
C GLN A 101 29.79 8.33 -6.38
N ILE A 102 29.65 7.03 -6.14
CA ILE A 102 30.56 6.01 -6.69
C ILE A 102 30.11 5.53 -8.06
N PHE A 103 28.80 5.30 -8.22
CA PHE A 103 28.22 4.56 -9.34
C PHE A 103 27.30 5.40 -10.23
N GLY A 104 27.09 6.68 -9.93
CA GLY A 104 26.19 7.56 -10.68
C GLY A 104 24.70 7.34 -10.39
N VAL A 105 23.85 8.01 -11.16
CA VAL A 105 22.39 7.89 -11.01
C VAL A 105 21.95 6.50 -11.45
N ASP A 106 21.19 5.82 -10.60
CA ASP A 106 20.66 4.49 -10.85
C ASP A 106 19.13 4.53 -11.03
N GLY A 107 18.54 3.35 -11.24
CA GLY A 107 17.09 3.20 -11.40
C GLY A 107 16.42 2.63 -10.15
N LEU A 108 15.09 2.52 -10.21
CA LEU A 108 14.21 2.17 -9.10
C LEU A 108 14.63 0.86 -8.36
N LEU A 109 15.04 -0.20 -9.07
CA LEU A 109 15.43 -1.49 -8.46
C LEU A 109 16.87 -1.53 -7.91
N SER A 110 17.52 -0.39 -7.67
CA SER A 110 18.87 -0.41 -7.12
C SER A 110 18.91 -0.91 -5.66
N PRO A 111 20.08 -1.37 -5.16
CA PRO A 111 20.19 -1.91 -3.80
C PRO A 111 19.75 -0.93 -2.70
N THR A 112 20.02 0.37 -2.88
CA THR A 112 19.71 1.42 -1.91
C THR A 112 18.21 1.74 -1.89
N HIS A 113 17.59 1.86 -3.07
CA HIS A 113 16.14 2.00 -3.22
C HIS A 113 15.38 0.79 -2.66
N LEU A 114 15.83 -0.43 -2.94
CA LEU A 114 15.22 -1.65 -2.39
C LEU A 114 15.35 -1.72 -0.87
N THR A 115 16.48 -1.26 -0.32
CA THR A 115 16.70 -1.13 1.13
C THR A 115 15.69 -0.16 1.75
N LEU A 116 15.54 1.04 1.17
CA LEU A 116 14.57 2.03 1.62
C LEU A 116 13.14 1.47 1.58
N ALA A 117 12.71 0.91 0.44
CA ALA A 117 11.38 0.34 0.28
C ALA A 117 11.10 -0.81 1.24
N THR A 118 12.11 -1.62 1.58
CA THR A 118 11.99 -2.67 2.59
C THR A 118 11.74 -2.07 3.98
N GLY A 119 12.51 -1.05 4.38
CA GLY A 119 12.30 -0.34 5.64
C GLY A 119 10.89 0.29 5.72
N MET A 120 10.46 0.92 4.62
CA MET A 120 9.13 1.52 4.48
C MET A 120 8.01 0.48 4.62
N LEU A 121 8.16 -0.68 3.98
CA LEU A 121 7.20 -1.79 4.06
C LEU A 121 7.10 -2.31 5.48
N ILE A 122 8.22 -2.60 6.14
CA ILE A 122 8.25 -3.06 7.53
C ILE A 122 7.55 -2.06 8.45
N ASN A 123 7.83 -0.76 8.29
CA ASN A 123 7.18 0.30 9.07
C ASN A 123 5.66 0.32 8.86
N SER A 124 5.19 0.27 7.60
CA SER A 124 3.75 0.31 7.32
C SER A 124 3.00 -0.90 7.90
N VAL A 125 3.59 -2.10 7.82
CA VAL A 125 3.07 -3.32 8.44
C VAL A 125 3.07 -3.19 9.97
N ALA A 126 4.15 -2.67 10.55
CA ALA A 126 4.26 -2.45 11.98
C ALA A 126 3.14 -1.53 12.51
N VAL A 127 2.82 -0.45 11.80
CA VAL A 127 1.77 0.49 12.20
C VAL A 127 0.39 -0.18 12.19
N VAL A 128 0.01 -0.83 11.08
CA VAL A 128 -1.28 -1.54 10.97
C VAL A 128 -1.40 -2.60 12.06
N PHE A 129 -0.34 -3.39 12.25
CA PHE A 129 -0.31 -4.44 13.26
C PHE A 129 -0.39 -3.87 14.68
N GLY A 130 0.34 -2.79 14.96
CA GLY A 130 0.35 -2.12 16.26
C GLY A 130 -1.02 -1.58 16.63
N LEU A 131 -1.68 -0.85 15.71
CA LEU A 131 -3.03 -0.32 15.91
C LEU A 131 -4.06 -1.44 16.12
N ALA A 132 -4.02 -2.48 15.29
CA ALA A 132 -4.95 -3.61 15.41
C ALA A 132 -4.78 -4.37 16.75
N ARG A 133 -3.54 -4.51 17.23
CA ARG A 133 -3.23 -5.24 18.48
C ARG A 133 -3.43 -4.39 19.72
N ILE A 134 -3.15 -3.08 19.70
CA ILE A 134 -3.31 -2.23 20.88
C ILE A 134 -4.79 -1.97 21.19
N ASN A 135 -5.66 -2.06 20.18
CA ASN A 135 -7.10 -1.82 20.29
C ASN A 135 -7.80 -2.63 21.39
N VAL A 136 -7.38 -3.88 21.62
CA VAL A 136 -8.01 -4.75 22.64
C VAL A 136 -7.74 -4.28 24.08
N HIS A 137 -6.74 -3.41 24.27
CA HIS A 137 -6.35 -2.89 25.58
C HIS A 137 -7.07 -1.60 25.98
N PHE A 138 -7.90 -1.04 25.10
CA PHE A 138 -8.71 0.14 25.41
C PHE A 138 -10.18 -0.25 25.56
N LEU A 139 -10.82 0.14 26.66
CA LEU A 139 -12.27 -0.02 26.86
C LEU A 139 -13.06 1.17 26.32
N SER A 140 -12.46 2.36 26.32
CA SER A 140 -13.12 3.60 25.88
C SER A 140 -13.54 3.55 24.41
N LYS A 141 -14.82 3.84 24.16
CA LYS A 141 -15.39 3.95 22.80
C LYS A 141 -14.70 5.03 21.96
N SER A 142 -14.33 6.17 22.56
CA SER A 142 -13.64 7.25 21.85
C SER A 142 -12.25 6.82 21.39
N LYS A 143 -11.48 6.11 22.24
CA LYS A 143 -10.16 5.59 21.88
C LYS A 143 -10.25 4.53 20.79
N LYS A 144 -11.22 3.62 20.87
CA LYS A 144 -11.47 2.65 19.78
C LYS A 144 -11.83 3.34 18.46
N LEU A 145 -12.63 4.42 18.51
CA LEU A 145 -12.95 5.20 17.32
C LEU A 145 -11.72 5.90 16.74
N MET A 146 -10.86 6.48 17.60
CA MET A 146 -9.58 7.06 17.17
C MET A 146 -8.68 6.02 16.49
N ILE A 147 -8.57 4.81 17.06
CA ILE A 147 -7.79 3.72 16.47
C ILE A 147 -8.35 3.32 15.10
N LYS A 148 -9.68 3.20 14.97
CA LYS A 148 -10.32 2.94 13.67
C LYS A 148 -10.04 4.04 12.65
N GLY A 149 -10.11 5.30 13.08
CA GLY A 149 -9.76 6.45 12.25
C GLY A 149 -8.30 6.40 11.79
N ALA A 150 -7.37 6.06 12.67
CA ALA A 150 -5.95 5.91 12.35
C ALA A 150 -5.66 4.70 11.46
N LEU A 151 -6.43 3.61 11.57
CA LEU A 151 -6.27 2.44 10.71
C LEU A 151 -6.53 2.76 9.23
N ILE A 152 -7.36 3.76 8.90
CA ILE A 152 -7.64 4.15 7.52
C ILE A 152 -6.36 4.61 6.77
N PRO A 153 -5.66 5.69 7.21
CA PRO A 153 -4.39 6.08 6.60
C PRO A 153 -3.28 5.05 6.79
N ALA A 154 -3.28 4.25 7.87
CA ALA A 154 -2.29 3.19 8.05
C ALA A 154 -2.42 2.09 6.97
N PHE A 155 -3.65 1.63 6.71
CA PHE A 155 -3.89 0.66 5.63
C PHE A 155 -3.64 1.27 4.26
N ALA A 156 -4.01 2.53 4.02
CA ALA A 156 -3.73 3.20 2.75
C ALA A 156 -2.22 3.31 2.50
N ALA A 157 -1.43 3.69 3.51
CA ALA A 157 0.02 3.74 3.44
C ALA A 157 0.64 2.36 3.16
N MET A 158 0.19 1.32 3.88
CA MET A 158 0.67 -0.05 3.68
C MET A 158 0.33 -0.58 2.30
N TRP A 159 -0.90 -0.35 1.82
CA TRP A 159 -1.33 -0.76 0.50
C TRP A 159 -0.49 -0.06 -0.58
N LEU A 160 -0.34 1.27 -0.48
CA LEU A 160 0.46 2.02 -1.44
C LEU A 160 1.93 1.58 -1.43
N THR A 161 2.48 1.29 -0.26
CA THR A 161 3.86 0.78 -0.13
C THR A 161 4.01 -0.59 -0.78
N LEU A 162 3.04 -1.49 -0.63
CA LEU A 162 3.04 -2.81 -1.28
C LEU A 162 2.96 -2.69 -2.81
N ILE A 163 2.14 -1.78 -3.34
CA ILE A 163 2.07 -1.50 -4.78
C ILE A 163 3.43 -1.01 -5.28
N TRP A 164 4.03 -0.01 -4.62
CA TRP A 164 5.34 0.49 -5.00
C TRP A 164 6.44 -0.56 -4.89
N TYR A 165 6.35 -1.46 -3.91
CA TYR A 165 7.28 -2.58 -3.79
C TYR A 165 7.20 -3.53 -4.99
N VAL A 166 6.00 -3.75 -5.56
CA VAL A 166 5.85 -4.49 -6.82
C VAL A 166 6.34 -3.68 -8.01
N HIS A 167 6.08 -2.37 -8.04
CA HIS A 167 6.54 -1.46 -9.09
C HIS A 167 8.06 -1.45 -9.25
N MET A 168 8.83 -1.66 -8.18
CA MET A 168 10.29 -1.86 -8.24
C MET A 168 10.70 -2.88 -9.33
N PHE A 169 9.92 -3.96 -9.47
CA PHE A 169 10.19 -5.04 -10.41
C PHE A 169 9.39 -4.92 -11.71
N ALA A 170 8.24 -4.27 -11.66
CA ALA A 170 7.29 -4.23 -12.78
C ALA A 170 7.45 -3.00 -13.68
N LEU A 171 7.87 -1.85 -13.15
CA LEU A 171 8.01 -0.64 -13.94
C LEU A 171 9.33 -0.64 -14.70
N PRO A 172 9.37 -0.14 -15.95
CA PRO A 172 10.60 -0.03 -16.74
C PRO A 172 11.48 1.17 -16.30
N LEU A 173 11.53 1.47 -15.00
CA LEU A 173 12.19 2.63 -14.40
C LEU A 173 13.50 2.28 -13.68
N SER A 174 14.03 1.09 -13.93
CA SER A 174 15.22 0.54 -13.28
C SER A 174 16.45 0.57 -14.19
N ASN A 175 16.44 1.42 -15.22
CA ASN A 175 17.59 1.67 -16.09
C ASN A 175 18.31 2.95 -15.68
N GLY A 176 19.50 2.82 -15.12
CA GLY A 176 20.37 3.92 -14.69
C GLY A 176 21.51 4.20 -15.67
N GLN A 177 22.44 5.05 -15.24
CA GLN A 177 23.59 5.45 -16.05
C GLN A 177 24.57 4.30 -16.31
N HIS A 178 24.82 3.48 -15.27
CA HIS A 178 25.83 2.42 -15.29
C HIS A 178 25.24 1.01 -15.11
N PHE A 179 24.02 0.91 -14.58
CA PHE A 179 23.35 -0.35 -14.32
C PHE A 179 21.95 -0.37 -14.92
N ASN A 180 21.60 -1.50 -15.53
CA ASN A 180 20.24 -1.76 -15.97
C ASN A 180 19.67 -2.93 -15.17
N PHE A 181 18.79 -2.62 -14.24
CA PHE A 181 18.06 -3.59 -13.43
C PHE A 181 16.63 -3.82 -13.93
N ASN A 182 16.24 -3.28 -15.09
CA ASN A 182 14.94 -3.61 -15.68
C ASN A 182 14.87 -5.10 -15.99
N LEU A 183 13.79 -5.73 -15.53
CA LEU A 183 13.44 -7.07 -15.99
C LEU A 183 12.98 -7.02 -17.45
N ASP A 184 12.98 -8.17 -18.11
CA ASP A 184 12.37 -8.25 -19.44
C ASP A 184 10.87 -7.89 -19.36
N PRO A 185 10.30 -7.26 -20.41
CA PRO A 185 8.92 -6.75 -20.37
C PRO A 185 7.87 -7.81 -20.05
N ILE A 186 8.11 -9.07 -20.44
CA ILE A 186 7.17 -10.16 -20.23
C ILE A 186 7.15 -10.54 -18.75
N THR A 187 8.32 -10.78 -18.15
CA THR A 187 8.46 -11.08 -16.72
C THR A 187 7.92 -9.95 -15.85
N ALA A 188 8.26 -8.70 -16.14
CA ALA A 188 7.74 -7.52 -15.44
C ALA A 188 6.19 -7.48 -15.47
N THR A 189 5.60 -7.75 -16.64
CA THR A 189 4.15 -7.78 -16.82
C THR A 189 3.48 -8.95 -16.07
N ILE A 190 4.10 -10.13 -16.07
CA ILE A 190 3.58 -11.28 -15.31
C ILE A 190 3.59 -10.97 -13.81
N ILE A 191 4.67 -10.37 -13.30
CA ILE A 191 4.77 -9.94 -11.90
C ILE A 191 3.63 -8.97 -11.57
N ALA A 192 3.40 -7.96 -12.42
CA ALA A 192 2.31 -7.00 -12.26
C ALA A 192 0.92 -7.67 -12.21
N ILE A 193 0.59 -8.47 -13.24
CA ILE A 193 -0.73 -9.12 -13.38
C ILE A 193 -0.99 -10.10 -12.24
N VAL A 194 0.04 -10.70 -11.63
CA VAL A 194 -0.12 -11.64 -10.52
C VAL A 194 -0.16 -10.93 -9.17
N ALA A 195 0.84 -10.08 -8.87
CA ALA A 195 1.03 -9.56 -7.52
C ALA A 195 0.05 -8.44 -7.17
N LEU A 196 -0.24 -7.52 -8.09
CA LEU A 196 -1.07 -6.34 -7.83
C LEU A 196 -2.54 -6.69 -7.52
N PRO A 197 -3.27 -7.49 -8.33
CA PRO A 197 -4.64 -7.85 -7.97
C PRO A 197 -4.70 -8.69 -6.69
N LEU A 198 -3.69 -9.51 -6.40
CA LEU A 198 -3.58 -10.23 -5.13
C LEU A 198 -3.47 -9.26 -3.94
N ILE A 199 -2.53 -8.32 -4.01
CA ILE A 199 -2.32 -7.30 -2.97
C ILE A 199 -3.59 -6.47 -2.77
N CYS A 200 -4.17 -5.97 -3.86
CA CYS A 200 -5.37 -5.15 -3.81
C CYS A 200 -6.53 -5.87 -3.12
N SER A 201 -6.83 -7.12 -3.51
CA SER A 201 -7.94 -7.88 -2.92
C SER A 201 -7.66 -8.26 -1.46
N VAL A 202 -6.45 -8.70 -1.13
CA VAL A 202 -6.10 -9.09 0.25
C VAL A 202 -6.13 -7.90 1.20
N VAL A 203 -5.53 -6.76 0.82
CA VAL A 203 -5.49 -5.58 1.67
C VAL A 203 -6.89 -4.98 1.83
N PHE A 204 -7.69 -4.93 0.76
CA PHE A 204 -9.09 -4.46 0.82
C PHE A 204 -9.94 -5.28 1.80
N LEU A 205 -9.89 -6.62 1.70
CA LEU A 205 -10.63 -7.50 2.61
C LEU A 205 -10.12 -7.39 4.05
N THR A 206 -8.80 -7.30 4.23
CA THR A 206 -8.19 -7.19 5.56
C THR A 206 -8.57 -5.87 6.23
N ALA A 207 -8.55 -4.76 5.49
CA ALA A 207 -8.98 -3.45 5.98
C ALA A 207 -10.46 -3.48 6.40
N SER A 208 -11.35 -4.02 5.55
CA SER A 208 -12.78 -4.17 5.85
C SER A 208 -13.01 -4.91 7.17
N LYS A 209 -12.37 -6.08 7.34
CA LYS A 209 -12.58 -6.92 8.53
C LYS A 209 -11.90 -6.34 9.78
N THR A 210 -10.75 -5.68 9.64
CA THR A 210 -9.99 -5.12 10.78
C THR A 210 -10.65 -3.85 11.33
N ILE A 211 -11.10 -2.95 10.45
CA ILE A 211 -11.74 -1.68 10.85
C ILE A 211 -13.22 -1.91 11.20
N GLY A 212 -13.91 -2.72 10.39
CA GLY A 212 -15.34 -3.01 10.54
C GLY A 212 -15.67 -3.94 11.69
N GLY A 213 -14.87 -5.00 11.92
CA GLY A 213 -15.17 -6.09 12.86
C GLY A 213 -14.88 -5.84 14.34
N VAL A 214 -14.37 -4.67 14.71
CA VAL A 214 -14.15 -4.30 16.12
C VAL A 214 -15.50 -3.85 16.71
N GLY A 215 -16.31 -4.81 17.15
CA GLY A 215 -17.62 -4.55 17.78
C GLY A 215 -18.63 -5.70 17.82
N GLY A 216 -18.31 -6.90 17.35
CA GLY A 216 -19.24 -8.05 17.39
C GLY A 216 -20.25 -8.09 16.24
N ASP A 217 -20.51 -6.96 15.58
CA ASP A 217 -21.27 -6.91 14.34
C ASP A 217 -20.33 -7.02 13.14
N GLY A 218 -20.77 -7.72 12.08
CA GLY A 218 -20.06 -7.88 10.82
C GLY A 218 -19.56 -6.54 10.23
N GLY A 219 -18.59 -6.63 9.32
CA GLY A 219 -17.89 -5.47 8.76
C GLY A 219 -18.84 -4.33 8.38
N LYS A 220 -18.57 -3.13 8.88
CA LYS A 220 -19.36 -1.94 8.55
C LYS A 220 -18.94 -1.44 7.17
N PHE A 221 -19.93 -1.26 6.30
CA PHE A 221 -19.75 -0.63 5.00
C PHE A 221 -18.98 0.69 5.13
N GLY A 222 -18.09 0.95 4.16
CA GLY A 222 -17.37 2.22 3.99
C GLY A 222 -15.95 2.20 4.54
N ALA A 223 -15.58 1.22 5.37
CA ALA A 223 -14.24 1.13 5.91
C ALA A 223 -13.17 0.82 4.86
N ALA A 224 -13.43 -0.14 3.97
CA ALA A 224 -12.47 -0.51 2.92
C ALA A 224 -12.50 0.50 1.77
N SER A 225 -13.68 1.05 1.42
CA SER A 225 -13.77 2.16 0.48
C SER A 225 -13.00 3.38 0.96
N ALA A 226 -13.07 3.75 2.26
CA ALA A 226 -12.31 4.88 2.79
C ALA A 226 -10.79 4.70 2.63
N VAL A 227 -10.29 3.48 2.88
CA VAL A 227 -8.88 3.13 2.65
C VAL A 227 -8.52 3.25 1.17
N ALA A 228 -9.31 2.65 0.28
CA ALA A 228 -9.04 2.65 -1.15
C ALA A 228 -9.12 4.08 -1.75
N ILE A 229 -10.12 4.86 -1.35
CA ILE A 229 -10.27 6.26 -1.78
C ILE A 229 -9.08 7.09 -1.33
N LEU A 230 -8.62 6.92 -0.09
CA LEU A 230 -7.45 7.65 0.41
C LEU A 230 -6.16 7.27 -0.33
N LEU A 231 -5.98 5.97 -0.64
CA LEU A 231 -4.88 5.50 -1.47
C LEU A 231 -4.91 6.11 -2.87
N ILE A 232 -6.06 6.06 -3.54
CA ILE A 232 -6.25 6.62 -4.88
C ILE A 232 -6.02 8.13 -4.86
N GLY A 233 -6.55 8.82 -3.85
CA GLY A 233 -6.34 10.26 -3.66
C GLY A 233 -4.86 10.61 -3.49
N MET A 234 -4.11 9.81 -2.72
CA MET A 234 -2.66 9.99 -2.58
C MET A 234 -1.92 9.71 -3.90
N ASN A 235 -2.29 8.67 -4.64
CA ASN A 235 -1.71 8.39 -5.96
C ASN A 235 -1.94 9.53 -6.95
N VAL A 236 -3.17 10.07 -6.99
CA VAL A 236 -3.53 11.25 -7.79
C VAL A 236 -2.69 12.46 -7.37
N PHE A 237 -2.61 12.74 -6.08
CA PHE A 237 -1.85 13.87 -5.54
C PHE A 237 -0.36 13.76 -5.87
N ALA A 238 0.24 12.60 -5.64
CA ALA A 238 1.66 12.39 -5.83
C ALA A 238 2.08 12.32 -7.30
N SER A 239 1.22 11.76 -8.17
CA SER A 239 1.60 11.38 -9.54
C SER A 239 0.96 12.22 -10.64
N ILE A 240 -0.31 12.61 -10.47
CA ILE A 240 -1.09 13.26 -11.54
C ILE A 240 -1.05 14.77 -11.38
N VAL A 241 -1.30 15.29 -10.17
CA VAL A 241 -1.33 16.73 -9.89
C VAL A 241 -0.03 17.44 -10.32
N PRO A 242 1.18 16.91 -10.07
CA PRO A 242 2.43 17.59 -10.44
C PRO A 242 2.67 17.69 -11.96
N SER A 243 1.99 16.86 -12.74
CA SER A 243 2.16 16.78 -14.20
C SER A 243 1.32 17.79 -14.99
N TYR A 244 0.34 18.46 -14.35
CA TYR A 244 -0.64 19.45 -14.88
C TYR A 244 -1.50 19.00 -16.08
N ARG A 245 -0.92 18.38 -17.10
CA ARG A 245 -1.59 17.91 -18.32
C ARG A 245 -2.49 16.70 -18.10
N ALA A 246 -2.20 15.89 -17.09
CA ALA A 246 -3.00 14.71 -16.75
C ALA A 246 -4.27 15.01 -15.95
N VAL A 247 -4.43 16.24 -15.45
CA VAL A 247 -5.54 16.64 -14.58
C VAL A 247 -6.89 16.56 -15.31
N SER A 248 -6.92 16.80 -16.62
CA SER A 248 -8.15 16.70 -17.43
C SER A 248 -8.72 15.28 -17.49
N PHE A 249 -7.91 14.26 -17.21
CA PHE A 249 -8.33 12.85 -17.19
C PHE A 249 -8.91 12.40 -15.84
N LEU A 250 -8.71 13.20 -14.78
CA LEU A 250 -9.16 12.85 -13.43
C LEU A 250 -10.67 12.61 -13.31
N PRO A 251 -11.57 13.38 -13.95
CA PRO A 251 -13.00 13.11 -13.85
C PRO A 251 -13.36 11.72 -14.39
N TRP A 252 -12.85 11.35 -15.56
CA TRP A 252 -13.07 10.02 -16.15
C TRP A 252 -12.51 8.91 -15.25
N TYR A 253 -11.28 9.10 -14.78
CA TYR A 253 -10.59 8.16 -13.90
C TYR A 253 -11.38 7.91 -12.59
N ALA A 254 -11.77 9.00 -11.91
CA ALA A 254 -12.52 8.98 -10.67
C ALA A 254 -13.90 8.31 -10.84
N LEU A 255 -14.59 8.56 -11.95
CA LEU A 255 -15.89 7.96 -12.27
C LEU A 255 -15.83 6.43 -12.47
N ILE A 256 -14.65 5.88 -12.77
CA ILE A 256 -14.48 4.43 -12.92
C ILE A 256 -14.03 3.81 -11.59
N VAL A 257 -12.96 4.35 -11.00
CA VAL A 257 -12.30 3.69 -9.87
C VAL A 257 -13.09 3.82 -8.57
N TYR A 258 -13.70 4.98 -8.28
CA TYR A 258 -14.43 5.19 -7.02
C TYR A 258 -15.71 4.36 -6.92
N PRO A 259 -16.59 4.31 -7.95
CA PRO A 259 -17.75 3.44 -7.90
C PRO A 259 -17.35 1.97 -7.74
N THR A 260 -16.27 1.54 -8.39
CA THR A 260 -15.80 0.15 -8.30
C THR A 260 -15.42 -0.25 -6.88
N VAL A 261 -14.63 0.57 -6.16
CA VAL A 261 -14.26 0.27 -4.77
C VAL A 261 -15.42 0.42 -3.79
N ILE A 262 -16.39 1.29 -4.09
CA ILE A 262 -17.63 1.44 -3.30
C ILE A 262 -18.53 0.21 -3.48
N ILE A 263 -18.74 -0.24 -4.72
CA ILE A 263 -19.54 -1.43 -5.03
C ILE A 263 -18.93 -2.68 -4.38
N ALA A 264 -17.60 -2.84 -4.42
CA ALA A 264 -16.94 -3.95 -3.76
C ALA A 264 -17.18 -3.97 -2.23
N ASP A 265 -17.14 -2.80 -1.57
CA ASP A 265 -17.42 -2.68 -0.13
C ASP A 265 -18.91 -2.94 0.17
N LEU A 266 -19.81 -2.43 -0.68
CA LEU A 266 -21.25 -2.71 -0.59
C LEU A 266 -21.53 -4.21 -0.66
N ILE A 267 -20.97 -4.92 -1.65
CA ILE A 267 -21.14 -6.38 -1.80
C ILE A 267 -20.60 -7.12 -0.56
N LEU A 268 -19.47 -6.66 -0.03
CA LEU A 268 -18.80 -7.31 1.08
C LEU A 268 -19.56 -7.17 2.40
N ASN A 269 -20.17 -6.01 2.64
CA ASN A 269 -20.64 -5.60 3.96
C ASN A 269 -22.16 -5.38 4.06
N THR A 270 -22.91 -5.44 2.96
CA THR A 270 -24.38 -5.33 3.00
C THR A 270 -25.09 -6.68 2.85
N SER A 271 -26.42 -6.68 2.98
CA SER A 271 -27.26 -7.86 2.71
C SER A 271 -27.38 -8.17 1.21
N LEU A 272 -26.84 -7.32 0.34
CA LEU A 272 -26.80 -7.52 -1.10
C LEU A 272 -25.48 -8.19 -1.53
N PRO A 273 -25.53 -9.21 -2.41
CA PRO A 273 -26.74 -9.85 -2.95
C PRO A 273 -27.48 -10.69 -1.89
N LYS A 274 -28.83 -10.61 -1.86
CA LYS A 274 -29.67 -11.37 -0.91
C LYS A 274 -29.40 -12.88 -1.07
N LYS A 275 -29.36 -13.61 0.05
CA LYS A 275 -29.08 -15.07 0.12
C LYS A 275 -27.65 -15.50 -0.24
N SER A 276 -26.67 -14.59 -0.33
CA SER A 276 -25.25 -14.96 -0.55
C SER A 276 -24.51 -15.27 0.75
N SER A 277 -23.64 -16.29 0.71
CA SER A 277 -22.78 -16.67 1.85
C SER A 277 -21.65 -15.64 2.09
N GLU A 278 -21.07 -15.59 3.29
CA GLU A 278 -19.90 -14.72 3.56
C GLU A 278 -18.75 -15.00 2.58
N GLN A 279 -18.53 -16.28 2.27
CA GLN A 279 -17.51 -16.71 1.31
C GLN A 279 -17.78 -16.13 -0.09
N SER A 280 -19.01 -16.25 -0.58
CA SER A 280 -19.39 -15.74 -1.90
C SER A 280 -19.21 -14.22 -1.98
N LYS A 281 -19.60 -13.48 -0.94
CA LYS A 281 -19.40 -12.02 -0.89
C LYS A 281 -17.93 -11.63 -0.93
N MET A 282 -17.08 -12.34 -0.19
CA MET A 282 -15.63 -12.10 -0.18
C MET A 282 -15.00 -12.40 -1.54
N ILE A 283 -15.40 -13.50 -2.20
CA ILE A 283 -14.93 -13.86 -3.54
C ILE A 283 -15.33 -12.81 -4.57
N ILE A 284 -16.60 -12.38 -4.56
CA ILE A 284 -17.09 -11.38 -5.52
C ILE A 284 -16.41 -10.03 -5.29
N ALA A 285 -16.33 -9.54 -4.04
CA ALA A 285 -15.64 -8.29 -3.73
C ALA A 285 -14.15 -8.36 -4.12
N GLY A 286 -13.51 -9.49 -3.85
CA GLY A 286 -12.14 -9.78 -4.28
C GLY A 286 -11.96 -9.74 -5.79
N ALA A 287 -12.88 -10.34 -6.54
CA ALA A 287 -12.85 -10.33 -8.00
C ALA A 287 -13.05 -8.91 -8.57
N VAL A 288 -13.94 -8.12 -7.99
CA VAL A 288 -14.20 -6.72 -8.41
C VAL A 288 -12.97 -5.83 -8.16
N ILE A 289 -12.35 -5.94 -6.97
CA ILE A 289 -11.12 -5.18 -6.68
C ILE A 289 -9.96 -5.68 -7.54
N GLY A 290 -9.85 -7.00 -7.69
CA GLY A 290 -8.83 -7.64 -8.52
C GLY A 290 -8.93 -7.23 -9.98
N SER A 291 -10.14 -7.13 -10.56
CA SER A 291 -10.30 -6.71 -11.97
C SER A 291 -9.99 -5.23 -12.21
N ALA A 292 -10.06 -4.42 -11.16
CA ALA A 292 -9.83 -2.97 -11.21
C ALA A 292 -8.41 -2.55 -10.81
N PHE A 293 -7.50 -3.49 -10.51
CA PHE A 293 -6.16 -3.19 -10.01
C PHE A 293 -5.41 -2.19 -10.90
N TYR A 294 -5.47 -2.37 -12.22
CA TYR A 294 -4.76 -1.52 -13.18
C TYR A 294 -5.26 -0.07 -13.17
N MET A 295 -6.52 0.16 -12.78
CA MET A 295 -7.05 1.50 -12.54
C MET A 295 -6.67 2.00 -11.14
N ILE A 296 -6.71 1.17 -10.11
CA ILE A 296 -6.27 1.58 -8.76
C ILE A 296 -4.80 2.05 -8.77
N ASP A 297 -3.97 1.41 -9.59
CA ASP A 297 -2.52 1.67 -9.72
C ASP A 297 -2.17 2.69 -10.81
N PHE A 298 -3.18 3.30 -11.45
CA PHE A 298 -2.99 4.38 -12.42
C PHE A 298 -2.30 5.60 -11.77
N PRO A 299 -1.38 6.29 -12.46
CA PRO A 299 -0.99 6.10 -13.87
C PRO A 299 0.16 5.11 -14.09
N TRP A 300 0.82 4.64 -13.03
CA TRP A 300 2.15 4.03 -13.14
C TRP A 300 2.16 2.69 -13.84
N ILE A 301 1.24 1.81 -13.49
CA ILE A 301 1.22 0.45 -14.02
C ILE A 301 1.05 0.40 -15.55
N ASN A 302 0.52 1.48 -16.14
CA ASN A 302 0.42 1.61 -17.58
C ASN A 302 1.78 1.57 -18.26
N LEU A 303 2.84 2.09 -17.63
CA LEU A 303 4.19 2.04 -18.18
C LEU A 303 4.65 0.61 -18.44
N THR A 304 4.29 -0.33 -17.56
CA THR A 304 4.59 -1.76 -17.75
C THR A 304 3.93 -2.29 -19.01
N PHE A 305 2.63 -2.03 -19.21
CA PHE A 305 1.90 -2.51 -20.38
C PHE A 305 2.30 -1.80 -21.67
N THR A 306 2.55 -0.49 -21.61
CA THR A 306 3.07 0.27 -22.74
C THR A 306 4.42 -0.28 -23.17
N HIS A 307 5.33 -0.62 -22.23
CA HIS A 307 6.65 -1.15 -22.57
C HIS A 307 6.58 -2.52 -23.23
N LEU A 308 5.60 -3.36 -22.83
CA LEU A 308 5.34 -4.62 -23.49
C LEU A 308 4.73 -4.47 -24.89
N LEU A 309 3.73 -3.59 -25.03
CA LEU A 309 2.89 -3.51 -26.23
C LEU A 309 3.46 -2.58 -27.32
N LEU A 310 4.29 -1.62 -26.93
CA LEU A 310 4.88 -0.61 -27.80
C LEU A 310 6.42 -0.57 -27.67
N PRO A 311 7.14 -1.68 -27.94
CA PRO A 311 8.57 -1.83 -27.65
C PRO A 311 9.50 -0.93 -28.48
N THR A 312 9.04 -0.45 -29.64
CA THR A 312 9.80 0.44 -30.53
C THR A 312 9.73 1.90 -30.11
N HIS A 313 8.81 2.26 -29.22
CA HIS A 313 8.77 3.58 -28.63
C HIS A 313 9.79 3.61 -27.51
N THR A 314 10.97 4.17 -27.80
CA THR A 314 11.92 4.54 -26.76
C THR A 314 11.18 5.37 -25.74
N PHE A 315 11.12 4.88 -24.50
CA PHE A 315 10.74 5.67 -23.33
C PHE A 315 11.84 6.72 -23.14
N ILE A 316 11.89 7.70 -24.05
CA ILE A 316 12.50 8.97 -23.71
C ILE A 316 11.68 9.38 -22.50
N THR A 317 12.35 9.48 -21.37
CA THR A 317 11.89 9.88 -20.03
C THR A 317 11.20 11.24 -20.00
N ASP A 318 10.80 11.75 -21.17
CA ASP A 318 10.11 12.99 -21.40
C ASP A 318 8.62 12.76 -21.18
N HIS A 319 8.30 12.94 -19.90
CA HIS A 319 7.02 13.41 -19.39
C HIS A 319 5.95 12.34 -19.16
N ILE A 320 5.53 12.25 -17.89
CA ILE A 320 4.22 11.76 -17.46
C ILE A 320 3.08 12.28 -18.36
N ALA A 321 3.24 13.44 -19.01
CA ALA A 321 2.29 13.96 -19.98
C ALA A 321 2.06 13.05 -21.21
N ASN A 322 3.06 12.26 -21.62
CA ASN A 322 2.98 11.35 -22.77
C ASN A 322 2.45 9.96 -22.38
N THR A 323 2.37 9.64 -21.08
CA THR A 323 1.83 8.34 -20.64
C THR A 323 0.33 8.22 -20.87
N ILE A 324 -0.41 9.33 -20.91
CA ILE A 324 -1.86 9.31 -21.18
C ILE A 324 -2.18 8.89 -22.62
N PRO A 325 -1.62 9.53 -23.67
CA PRO A 325 -1.84 9.06 -25.04
C PRO A 325 -1.48 7.59 -25.23
N TYR A 326 -0.34 7.14 -24.69
CA TYR A 326 0.05 5.73 -24.78
C TYR A 326 -0.89 4.82 -24.01
N PHE A 327 -1.32 5.22 -22.82
CA PHE A 327 -2.33 4.50 -22.06
C PHE A 327 -3.62 4.34 -22.86
N LEU A 328 -4.14 5.40 -23.48
CA LEU A 328 -5.38 5.33 -24.27
C LEU A 328 -5.25 4.37 -25.46
N ILE A 329 -4.09 4.37 -26.12
CA ILE A 329 -3.80 3.45 -27.23
C ILE A 329 -3.74 2.00 -26.74
N THR A 330 -3.09 1.75 -25.60
CA THR A 330 -2.93 0.39 -25.06
C THR A 330 -4.09 -0.09 -24.21
N LEU A 331 -5.02 0.80 -23.82
CA LEU A 331 -6.10 0.52 -22.86
C LEU A 331 -6.99 -0.66 -23.28
N PRO A 332 -7.43 -0.82 -24.55
CA PRO A 332 -8.26 -1.96 -24.94
C PRO A 332 -7.56 -3.30 -24.70
N ILE A 333 -6.30 -3.42 -25.11
CA ILE A 333 -5.50 -4.65 -24.94
C ILE A 333 -5.17 -4.86 -23.46
N THR A 334 -4.73 -3.80 -22.77
CA THR A 334 -4.44 -3.82 -21.32
C THR A 334 -5.66 -4.30 -20.54
N SER A 335 -6.85 -3.79 -20.84
CA SER A 335 -8.10 -4.19 -20.17
C SER A 335 -8.38 -5.68 -20.33
N VAL A 336 -8.13 -6.27 -21.50
CA VAL A 336 -8.29 -7.71 -21.72
C VAL A 336 -7.26 -8.51 -20.89
N MET A 337 -6.01 -8.03 -20.85
CA MET A 337 -4.93 -8.66 -20.09
C MET A 337 -5.08 -8.52 -18.56
N THR A 338 -5.83 -7.53 -18.08
CA THR A 338 -5.91 -7.22 -16.64
C THR A 338 -7.25 -7.61 -16.01
N ILE A 339 -8.38 -7.38 -16.67
CA ILE A 339 -9.71 -7.55 -16.06
C ILE A 339 -9.96 -9.01 -15.70
N ILE A 340 -9.81 -9.94 -16.66
CA ILE A 340 -10.11 -11.36 -16.43
C ILE A 340 -9.07 -11.99 -15.50
N PRO A 341 -7.76 -11.88 -15.75
CA PRO A 341 -6.76 -12.45 -14.84
C PRO A 341 -6.83 -11.83 -13.44
N GLY A 342 -7.02 -10.51 -13.36
CA GLY A 342 -7.18 -9.79 -12.10
C GLY A 342 -8.41 -10.25 -11.32
N ALA A 343 -9.56 -10.46 -11.98
CA ALA A 343 -10.75 -11.02 -11.35
C ALA A 343 -10.49 -12.42 -10.78
N ILE A 344 -9.81 -13.28 -11.55
CA ILE A 344 -9.47 -14.66 -11.14
C ILE A 344 -8.56 -14.64 -9.91
N ILE A 345 -7.47 -13.87 -9.95
CA ILE A 345 -6.51 -13.79 -8.84
C ILE A 345 -7.16 -13.15 -7.61
N GLY A 346 -7.98 -12.12 -7.79
CA GLY A 346 -8.75 -11.49 -6.73
C GLY A 346 -9.74 -12.46 -6.06
N ALA A 347 -10.43 -13.28 -6.84
CA ALA A 347 -11.32 -14.33 -6.34
C ALA A 347 -10.56 -15.44 -5.58
N LEU A 348 -9.42 -15.89 -6.14
CA LEU A 348 -8.58 -16.94 -5.56
C LEU A 348 -7.97 -16.50 -4.22
N SER A 349 -7.36 -15.32 -4.18
CA SER A 349 -6.77 -14.75 -2.94
C SER A 349 -7.81 -14.59 -1.84
N SER A 350 -9.02 -14.15 -2.20
CA SER A 350 -10.15 -14.02 -1.27
C SER A 350 -10.65 -15.35 -0.73
N SER A 351 -10.66 -16.38 -1.59
CA SER A 351 -10.99 -17.76 -1.19
C SER A 351 -9.98 -18.31 -0.19
N ILE A 352 -8.68 -18.13 -0.47
CA ILE A 352 -7.59 -18.54 0.42
C ILE A 352 -7.70 -17.82 1.77
N PHE A 353 -7.94 -16.51 1.75
CA PHE A 353 -8.10 -15.71 2.96
C PHE A 353 -9.31 -16.18 3.80
N PHE A 354 -10.43 -16.52 3.18
CA PHE A 354 -11.60 -17.08 3.87
C PHE A 354 -11.27 -18.43 4.52
N LEU A 355 -10.62 -19.35 3.80
CA LEU A 355 -10.24 -20.66 4.33
C LEU A 355 -9.28 -20.55 5.52
N TYR A 356 -8.30 -19.64 5.44
CA TYR A 356 -7.40 -19.35 6.54
C TYR A 356 -8.14 -18.85 7.78
N LYS A 357 -9.05 -17.88 7.61
CA LYS A 357 -9.90 -17.35 8.70
C LYS A 357 -10.73 -18.46 9.35
N ARG A 358 -11.39 -19.30 8.54
CA ARG A 358 -12.23 -20.42 9.04
C ARG A 358 -11.42 -21.43 9.86
N LYS A 359 -10.26 -21.87 9.35
CA LYS A 359 -9.37 -22.80 10.07
C LYS A 359 -8.87 -22.21 11.38
N ARG A 360 -8.57 -20.91 11.42
CA ARG A 360 -8.12 -20.24 12.64
C ARG A 360 -9.20 -20.22 13.72
N VAL A 361 -10.45 -19.96 13.36
CA VAL A 361 -11.59 -19.98 14.30
C VAL A 361 -11.82 -21.38 14.84
N GLN A 362 -11.76 -22.42 13.98
CA GLN A 362 -11.89 -23.81 14.41
C GLN A 362 -10.83 -24.19 15.46
N ARG A 363 -9.55 -23.88 15.20
CA ARG A 363 -8.47 -24.14 16.16
C ARG A 363 -8.67 -23.42 17.50
N GLN A 364 -9.17 -22.18 17.48
CA GLN A 364 -9.44 -21.44 18.72
C GLN A 364 -10.52 -22.12 19.56
N ASN A 365 -11.58 -22.63 18.91
CA ASN A 365 -12.66 -23.34 19.61
C ASN A 365 -12.20 -24.70 20.16
N GLU A 366 -11.31 -25.42 19.46
CA GLU A 366 -10.73 -26.70 19.91
C GLU A 366 -9.81 -26.53 21.14
N THR A 367 -9.17 -25.37 21.29
CA THR A 367 -8.26 -25.09 22.41
C THR A 367 -8.94 -24.54 23.67
N MET A 368 -10.25 -24.26 23.64
CA MET A 368 -10.97 -23.88 24.86
C MET A 368 -11.33 -25.14 25.65
N PRO A 369 -10.94 -25.27 26.93
CA PRO A 369 -11.40 -26.37 27.77
C PRO A 369 -12.93 -26.37 27.79
N SER A 370 -13.55 -27.52 27.55
CA SER A 370 -14.97 -27.71 27.79
C SER A 370 -15.24 -27.41 29.26
N GLN A 371 -15.78 -26.24 29.57
CA GLN A 371 -16.36 -25.98 30.87
C GLN A 371 -17.65 -26.80 30.94
N LEU A 372 -17.51 -28.04 31.40
CA LEU A 372 -18.58 -28.88 31.92
C LEU A 372 -18.57 -28.78 33.44
#